data_AF-A0A8J8KZA4-F1
#
_entry.id   AF-A0A8J8KZA4-F1
#
_cell.length_a   1.000
_cell.length_b   1.000
_cell.length_c   1.000
_cell.angle_alpha   90.00
_cell.angle_beta   90.00
_cell.angle_gamma   90.00
#
_symmetry.space_group_name_H-M   'P 1'
#
loop_
_entity.id
_entity.type
_entity.pdbx_description
1 polymer ?
#
loop_
_entity_poly.entity_id
_entity_poly.type
_entity_poly.pdbx_seq_one_letter_code
_entity_poly.pdbx_strand_id
1 'polypeptide(L)'
;MALTVDGIFALMPELFLPEKAQGLTVSVYYQVTGEGGGDYTCLIENGAFSLKREAKPDATSVVVIATEDWIALNEGKLDPMQAFMTGKLKGTGDLGLLQKFPKFFKKPQKQGGPVKPLKELVPARLALAGAGLKVTIGGESWGEGAEVAGDETAVRGLVCGVSDPGPALLGGQLRFAGDMVVLRQAWKAWSAEPEISFPDTPGGKALATLRRRYRGGASGTLEVKVDGVPYRLDFSPGGLSVRPGEVEGGAALGISDADFAALNAGKLNLVAALLGGAITVKGDMSQVAAYTAHFDADVNPAQGLLESMPERFNAEKAGDLEAVVGYQIDDMGYTVLIRHGACMVFPRLLKPCDTLLKAKADDFVAMSTGTLNAQEAFMTGKIQIEGDPLLMQKVAKSFRRPEA
;
A
#
# COMPACT_ATOMS: atom_id res chain seq x y z
N MET A 1 13.52 -16.81 9.43
CA MET A 1 13.20 -18.09 10.11
C MET A 1 12.30 -18.91 9.19
N ALA A 2 12.49 -20.22 9.09
CA ALA A 2 11.61 -21.09 8.29
C ALA A 2 10.24 -21.23 8.98
N LEU A 3 9.14 -21.25 8.21
CA LEU A 3 7.80 -21.51 8.74
C LEU A 3 7.72 -22.94 9.31
N THR A 4 7.19 -23.11 10.51
CA THR A 4 6.90 -24.43 11.12
C THR A 4 5.38 -24.60 11.32
N VAL A 5 4.90 -25.84 11.41
CA VAL A 5 3.48 -26.14 11.66
C VAL A 5 3.00 -25.48 12.95
N ASP A 6 3.74 -25.67 14.05
CA ASP A 6 3.47 -25.04 15.34
C ASP A 6 3.46 -23.51 15.25
N GLY A 7 4.41 -22.91 14.51
CA GLY A 7 4.47 -21.47 14.31
C GLY A 7 3.25 -20.92 13.56
N ILE A 8 2.77 -21.63 12.54
CA ILE A 8 1.57 -21.23 11.78
C ILE A 8 0.33 -21.26 12.70
N PHE A 9 0.14 -22.34 13.46
CA PHE A 9 -1.01 -22.43 14.36
C PHE A 9 -0.94 -21.41 15.49
N ALA A 10 0.25 -21.13 16.03
CA ALA A 10 0.45 -20.10 17.07
C ALA A 10 0.03 -18.69 16.61
N LEU A 11 0.04 -18.40 15.30
CA LEU A 11 -0.42 -17.13 14.74
C LEU A 11 -1.96 -17.05 14.60
N MET A 12 -2.67 -18.18 14.54
CA MET A 12 -4.11 -18.18 14.28
C MET A 12 -4.94 -17.39 15.32
N PRO A 13 -4.66 -17.46 16.64
CA PRO A 13 -5.34 -16.59 17.61
C PRO A 13 -5.16 -15.10 17.32
N GLU A 14 -3.97 -14.68 16.89
CA GLU A 14 -3.66 -13.27 16.60
C GLU A 14 -4.33 -12.77 15.31
N LEU A 15 -4.50 -13.67 14.35
CA LEU A 15 -5.11 -13.36 13.06
C LEU A 15 -6.65 -13.42 13.10
N PHE A 16 -7.25 -13.93 14.16
CA PHE A 16 -8.70 -14.10 14.24
C PHE A 16 -9.46 -12.75 14.23
N LEU A 17 -10.63 -12.75 13.59
CA LEU A 17 -11.53 -11.60 13.42
C LEU A 17 -12.85 -11.86 14.16
N PRO A 18 -12.98 -11.49 15.44
CA PRO A 18 -14.16 -11.74 16.27
C PRO A 18 -15.47 -11.27 15.63
N GLU A 19 -15.45 -10.14 14.94
CA GLU A 19 -16.60 -9.52 14.30
C GLU A 19 -17.17 -10.37 13.15
N LYS A 20 -16.35 -11.24 12.53
CA LYS A 20 -16.78 -12.13 11.45
C LYS A 20 -17.30 -13.48 11.95
N ALA A 21 -17.18 -13.74 13.24
CA ALA A 21 -17.49 -15.02 13.87
C ALA A 21 -18.58 -14.92 14.97
N GLN A 22 -19.31 -13.81 15.02
CA GLN A 22 -20.38 -13.61 15.99
C GLN A 22 -21.47 -14.69 15.86
N GLY A 23 -21.92 -15.24 16.99
CA GLY A 23 -22.98 -16.24 17.04
C GLY A 23 -22.58 -17.64 16.56
N LEU A 24 -21.30 -17.89 16.27
CA LEU A 24 -20.79 -19.21 15.91
C LEU A 24 -20.28 -19.97 17.16
N THR A 25 -20.64 -21.25 17.21
CA THR A 25 -20.05 -22.24 18.13
C THR A 25 -19.67 -23.47 17.32
N VAL A 26 -18.40 -23.55 16.92
CA VAL A 26 -17.89 -24.58 16.00
C VAL A 26 -16.46 -24.99 16.36
N SER A 27 -16.08 -26.22 16.03
CA SER A 27 -14.70 -26.69 16.16
C SER A 27 -14.17 -27.26 14.85
N VAL A 28 -12.95 -26.88 14.47
CA VAL A 28 -12.23 -27.44 13.33
C VAL A 28 -10.97 -28.14 13.81
N TYR A 29 -10.87 -29.44 13.52
CA TYR A 29 -9.72 -30.27 13.89
C TYR A 29 -8.82 -30.47 12.67
N TYR A 30 -7.53 -30.21 12.84
CA TYR A 30 -6.48 -30.43 11.86
C TYR A 30 -5.57 -31.55 12.32
N GLN A 31 -5.51 -32.62 11.54
CA GLN A 31 -4.52 -33.67 11.64
C GLN A 31 -3.42 -33.39 10.61
N VAL A 32 -2.30 -32.81 11.05
CA VAL A 32 -1.15 -32.54 10.20
C VAL A 32 -0.18 -33.71 10.27
N THR A 33 -0.02 -34.45 9.17
CA THR A 33 0.77 -35.69 9.12
C THR A 33 2.22 -35.46 8.68
N GLY A 34 3.13 -36.36 9.06
CA GLY A 34 4.56 -36.26 8.72
C GLY A 34 5.41 -35.60 9.80
N GLU A 35 6.70 -35.43 9.51
CA GLU A 35 7.69 -34.87 10.44
C GLU A 35 7.37 -33.41 10.77
N GLY A 36 7.34 -33.05 12.07
CA GLY A 36 6.97 -31.72 12.52
C GLY A 36 5.46 -31.44 12.52
N GLY A 37 4.63 -32.42 12.16
CA GLY A 37 3.16 -32.36 12.21
C GLY A 37 2.59 -32.51 13.63
N GLY A 38 1.27 -32.70 13.71
CA GLY A 38 0.56 -32.87 14.97
C GLY A 38 -0.94 -32.63 14.85
N ASP A 39 -1.62 -32.76 15.98
CA ASP A 39 -3.06 -32.61 16.11
C ASP A 39 -3.40 -31.25 16.71
N TYR A 40 -4.23 -30.48 16.00
CA TYR A 40 -4.61 -29.11 16.37
C TYR A 40 -6.11 -28.93 16.28
N THR A 41 -6.73 -28.48 17.35
CA THR A 41 -8.15 -28.18 17.41
C THR A 41 -8.34 -26.68 17.58
N CYS A 42 -9.01 -26.07 16.60
CA CYS A 42 -9.47 -24.70 16.64
C CYS A 42 -10.92 -24.66 17.12
N LEU A 43 -11.22 -23.90 18.16
CA LEU A 43 -12.56 -23.71 18.69
C LEU A 43 -12.95 -22.24 18.57
N ILE A 44 -14.11 -21.99 17.95
CA ILE A 44 -14.77 -20.69 17.93
C ILE A 44 -16.04 -20.81 18.75
N GLU A 45 -16.19 -19.99 19.78
CA GLU A 45 -17.39 -19.94 20.61
C GLU A 45 -17.68 -18.50 21.00
N ASN A 46 -18.90 -18.02 20.72
CA ASN A 46 -19.37 -16.67 21.09
C ASN A 46 -18.42 -15.54 20.64
N GLY A 47 -17.82 -15.67 19.45
CA GLY A 47 -16.88 -14.69 18.92
C GLY A 47 -15.48 -14.72 19.57
N ALA A 48 -15.17 -15.73 20.39
CA ALA A 48 -13.84 -16.00 20.89
C ALA A 48 -13.21 -17.17 20.12
N PHE A 49 -11.90 -17.11 19.88
CA PHE A 49 -11.11 -18.18 19.28
C PHE A 49 -10.16 -18.78 20.31
N SER A 50 -10.04 -20.11 20.33
CA SER A 50 -9.03 -20.82 21.09
C SER A 50 -8.41 -21.93 20.26
N LEU A 51 -7.12 -22.17 20.49
CA LEU A 51 -6.35 -23.22 19.86
C LEU A 51 -5.89 -24.21 20.93
N LYS A 52 -6.04 -25.50 20.67
CA LYS A 52 -5.52 -26.58 21.49
C LYS A 52 -4.72 -27.56 20.65
N ARG A 53 -3.60 -28.05 21.19
CA ARG A 53 -2.83 -29.14 20.57
C ARG A 53 -3.41 -30.47 21.03
N GLU A 54 -4.55 -30.84 20.48
CA GLU A 54 -5.29 -32.05 20.82
C GLU A 54 -6.01 -32.63 19.60
N ALA A 55 -6.16 -33.95 19.57
CA ALA A 55 -7.00 -34.63 18.61
C ALA A 55 -8.47 -34.47 18.99
N LYS A 56 -9.31 -34.10 18.01
CA LYS A 56 -10.77 -34.02 18.18
C LYS A 56 -11.49 -34.60 16.96
N PRO A 57 -11.52 -35.94 16.80
CA PRO A 57 -12.09 -36.59 15.62
C PRO A 57 -13.59 -36.34 15.42
N ASP A 58 -14.31 -35.94 16.47
CA ASP A 58 -15.73 -35.60 16.50
C ASP A 58 -16.00 -34.09 16.30
N ALA A 59 -15.00 -33.31 15.88
CA ALA A 59 -15.15 -31.89 15.58
C ALA A 59 -16.17 -31.63 14.45
N THR A 60 -16.77 -30.43 14.44
CA THR A 60 -17.69 -29.98 13.37
C THR A 60 -17.12 -30.18 11.97
N SER A 61 -15.82 -29.95 11.80
CA SER A 61 -15.09 -30.30 10.59
C SER A 61 -13.71 -30.86 10.93
N VAL A 62 -13.24 -31.82 10.14
CA VAL A 62 -11.91 -32.43 10.26
C VAL A 62 -11.13 -32.23 8.98
N VAL A 63 -9.86 -31.84 9.10
CA VAL A 63 -8.93 -31.62 7.99
C VAL A 63 -7.71 -32.52 8.19
N VAL A 64 -7.34 -33.27 7.15
CA VAL A 64 -6.10 -34.06 7.13
C VAL A 64 -5.21 -33.52 6.01
N ILE A 65 -3.96 -33.19 6.34
CA ILE A 65 -2.99 -32.62 5.40
C ILE A 65 -1.56 -32.98 5.81
N ALA A 66 -0.64 -33.16 4.85
CA ALA A 66 0.77 -33.38 5.16
C ALA A 66 1.46 -32.08 5.61
N THR A 67 2.53 -32.20 6.41
CA THR A 67 3.29 -31.06 6.96
C THR A 67 3.80 -30.13 5.86
N GLU A 68 4.40 -30.68 4.81
CA GLU A 68 4.91 -29.90 3.68
C GLU A 68 3.80 -29.16 2.93
N ASP A 69 2.65 -29.82 2.71
CA ASP A 69 1.50 -29.23 2.04
C ASP A 69 0.82 -28.15 2.92
N TRP A 70 0.77 -28.33 4.25
CA TRP A 70 0.28 -27.32 5.19
C TRP A 70 1.14 -26.06 5.16
N ILE A 71 2.46 -26.21 5.17
CA ILE A 71 3.40 -25.09 5.03
C ILE A 71 3.22 -24.43 3.67
N ALA A 72 3.21 -25.21 2.58
CA ALA A 72 3.05 -24.67 1.22
C ALA A 72 1.71 -23.92 1.03
N LEU A 73 0.63 -24.40 1.64
CA LEU A 73 -0.68 -23.73 1.63
C LEU A 73 -0.61 -22.37 2.32
N ASN A 74 0.00 -22.31 3.50
CA ASN A 74 0.14 -21.07 4.27
C ASN A 74 1.17 -20.10 3.67
N GLU A 75 2.14 -20.58 2.90
CA GLU A 75 3.05 -19.74 2.09
C GLU A 75 2.43 -19.27 0.76
N GLY A 76 1.26 -19.79 0.40
CA GLY A 76 0.57 -19.53 -0.87
C GLY A 76 1.22 -20.20 -2.09
N LYS A 77 2.09 -21.20 -1.87
CA LYS A 77 2.70 -22.04 -2.91
C LYS A 77 1.77 -23.17 -3.36
N LEU A 78 0.79 -23.53 -2.54
CA LEU A 78 -0.23 -24.52 -2.84
C LEU A 78 -1.61 -23.87 -2.75
N ASP A 79 -2.38 -23.95 -3.83
CA ASP A 79 -3.77 -23.49 -3.83
C ASP A 79 -4.68 -24.47 -3.04
N PRO A 80 -5.56 -23.99 -2.14
CA PRO A 80 -6.43 -24.86 -1.35
C PRO A 80 -7.39 -25.71 -2.17
N MET A 81 -7.93 -25.20 -3.28
CA MET A 81 -8.84 -25.95 -4.14
C MET A 81 -8.08 -27.06 -4.88
N GLN A 82 -6.88 -26.76 -5.36
CA GLN A 82 -6.00 -27.75 -5.96
C GLN A 82 -5.61 -28.84 -4.95
N ALA A 83 -5.25 -28.46 -3.72
CA ALA A 83 -4.90 -29.41 -2.66
C ALA A 83 -6.06 -30.36 -2.34
N PHE A 84 -7.29 -29.85 -2.31
CA PHE A 84 -8.49 -30.66 -2.09
C PHE A 84 -8.76 -31.62 -3.26
N MET A 85 -8.76 -31.11 -4.50
CA MET A 85 -9.01 -31.92 -5.70
C MET A 85 -7.96 -33.02 -5.93
N THR A 86 -6.72 -32.79 -5.50
CA THR A 86 -5.63 -33.77 -5.60
C THR A 86 -5.55 -34.72 -4.40
N GLY A 87 -6.41 -34.53 -3.39
CA GLY A 87 -6.44 -35.36 -2.18
C GLY A 87 -5.31 -35.10 -1.17
N LYS A 88 -4.49 -34.06 -1.40
CA LYS A 88 -3.45 -33.59 -0.48
C LYS A 88 -4.03 -32.93 0.77
N LEU A 89 -5.17 -32.26 0.61
CA LEU A 89 -6.01 -31.77 1.70
C LEU A 89 -7.31 -32.57 1.67
N LYS A 90 -7.63 -33.25 2.77
CA LYS A 90 -8.90 -33.97 2.92
C LYS A 90 -9.73 -33.26 3.98
N GLY A 91 -10.96 -32.91 3.65
CA GLY A 91 -11.92 -32.30 4.58
C GLY A 91 -13.14 -33.19 4.77
N THR A 92 -13.59 -33.37 6.00
CA THR A 92 -14.86 -34.05 6.35
C THR A 92 -15.66 -33.21 7.36
N GLY A 93 -16.92 -33.57 7.59
CA GLY A 93 -17.85 -32.77 8.41
C GLY A 93 -18.52 -31.65 7.61
N ASP A 94 -18.64 -30.46 8.20
CA ASP A 94 -19.21 -29.30 7.51
C ASP A 94 -18.19 -28.67 6.54
N LEU A 95 -18.34 -28.96 5.24
CA LEU A 95 -17.50 -28.41 4.19
C LEU A 95 -17.78 -26.91 3.93
N GLY A 96 -19.00 -26.45 4.18
CA GLY A 96 -19.37 -25.05 4.06
C GLY A 96 -18.66 -24.21 5.13
N LEU A 97 -18.52 -24.76 6.33
CA LEU A 97 -17.68 -24.19 7.38
C LEU A 97 -16.22 -24.13 6.91
N LEU A 98 -15.64 -25.23 6.41
CA LEU A 98 -14.24 -25.25 5.94
C LEU A 98 -13.97 -24.20 4.86
N GLN A 99 -14.91 -23.97 3.94
CA GLN A 99 -14.78 -22.94 2.91
C GLN A 99 -14.84 -21.52 3.48
N LYS A 100 -15.63 -21.30 4.54
CA LYS A 100 -15.77 -19.99 5.21
C LYS A 100 -14.67 -19.76 6.25
N PHE A 101 -14.11 -20.80 6.82
CA PHE A 101 -13.21 -20.75 7.97
C PHE A 101 -12.01 -19.80 7.76
N PRO A 102 -11.30 -19.82 6.62
CA PRO A 102 -10.23 -18.85 6.36
C PRO A 102 -10.68 -17.38 6.39
N LYS A 103 -11.96 -17.08 6.15
CA LYS A 103 -12.49 -15.71 6.15
C LYS A 103 -12.65 -15.12 7.55
N PHE A 104 -12.63 -15.96 8.59
CA PHE A 104 -12.61 -15.55 9.99
C PHE A 104 -11.23 -15.12 10.47
N PHE A 105 -10.21 -15.25 9.62
CA PHE A 105 -8.85 -14.82 9.91
C PHE A 105 -8.43 -13.73 8.94
N LYS A 106 -7.59 -12.82 9.40
CA LYS A 106 -6.78 -11.96 8.55
C LYS A 106 -5.88 -12.87 7.71
N LYS A 107 -5.71 -12.55 6.43
CA LYS A 107 -4.67 -13.24 5.64
C LYS A 107 -3.34 -12.97 6.33
N PRO A 108 -2.51 -13.99 6.62
CA PRO A 108 -1.14 -13.75 7.06
C PRO A 108 -0.48 -12.92 5.96
N GLN A 109 -0.28 -11.63 6.22
CA GLN A 109 0.43 -10.79 5.28
C GLN A 109 1.86 -11.32 5.26
N LYS A 110 2.34 -11.71 4.07
CA LYS A 110 3.78 -11.93 3.86
C LYS A 110 4.46 -10.65 4.34
N GLN A 111 5.21 -10.73 5.44
CA GLN A 111 6.00 -9.59 5.90
C GLN A 111 6.95 -9.20 4.77
N GLY A 112 6.69 -8.05 4.17
CA GLY A 112 7.46 -7.48 3.07
C GLY A 112 7.24 -8.17 1.72
N GLY A 113 7.30 -7.39 0.63
CA GLY A 113 7.68 -7.93 -0.68
C GLY A 113 9.05 -8.65 -0.60
N PRO A 114 9.59 -9.18 -1.71
CA PRO A 114 10.82 -9.98 -1.68
C PRO A 114 11.95 -9.25 -0.94
N VAL A 115 12.30 -9.73 0.26
CA VAL A 115 13.44 -9.22 1.02
C VAL A 115 14.68 -9.53 0.19
N LYS A 116 15.39 -8.49 -0.26
CA LYS A 116 16.62 -8.69 -1.03
C LYS A 116 17.55 -9.65 -0.30
N PRO A 117 18.11 -10.66 -0.99
CA PRO A 117 19.12 -11.53 -0.41
C PRO A 117 20.28 -10.71 0.16
N LEU A 118 20.91 -11.15 1.27
CA LEU A 118 22.01 -10.41 1.92
C LEU A 118 23.13 -10.05 0.93
N LYS A 119 23.48 -10.99 0.04
CA LYS A 119 24.46 -10.83 -1.03
C LYS A 119 24.21 -9.64 -1.97
N GLU A 120 22.96 -9.21 -2.12
CA GLU A 120 22.57 -8.07 -2.95
C GLU A 120 22.31 -6.83 -2.10
N LEU A 121 21.69 -7.03 -0.93
CA LEU A 121 21.34 -5.96 -0.01
C LEU A 121 22.59 -5.28 0.57
N VAL A 122 23.45 -6.05 1.25
CA VAL A 122 24.53 -5.48 2.07
C VAL A 122 25.51 -4.64 1.22
N PRO A 123 25.97 -5.09 0.04
CA PRO A 123 26.84 -4.26 -0.81
C PRO A 123 26.20 -2.94 -1.25
N ALA A 124 24.93 -2.96 -1.66
CA ALA A 124 24.20 -1.77 -2.07
C ALA A 124 24.06 -0.76 -0.92
N ARG A 125 23.83 -1.26 0.29
CA ARG A 125 23.72 -0.43 1.49
C ARG A 125 25.08 0.12 1.90
N LEU A 126 26.15 -0.68 1.89
CA LEU A 126 27.50 -0.18 2.15
C LEU A 126 27.91 0.95 1.20
N ALA A 127 27.54 0.86 -0.09
CA ALA A 127 27.79 1.92 -1.06
C ALA A 127 27.14 3.27 -0.68
N LEU A 128 25.98 3.24 0.00
CA LEU A 128 25.31 4.45 0.51
C LEU A 128 25.96 5.01 1.78
N ALA A 129 26.53 4.15 2.63
CA ALA A 129 27.18 4.56 3.88
C ALA A 129 28.57 5.18 3.66
N GLY A 130 29.20 4.89 2.52
CA GLY A 130 30.59 5.26 2.25
C GLY A 130 31.60 4.19 2.68
N ALA A 131 32.89 4.51 2.57
CA ALA A 131 33.96 3.56 2.86
C ALA A 131 34.23 3.39 4.37
N GLY A 132 34.88 2.28 4.75
CA GLY A 132 35.40 2.07 6.10
C GLY A 132 34.49 1.28 7.04
N LEU A 133 33.43 0.65 6.53
CA LEU A 133 32.57 -0.26 7.28
C LEU A 133 32.55 -1.66 6.65
N LYS A 134 32.72 -2.67 7.49
CA LYS A 134 32.52 -4.09 7.18
C LYS A 134 31.27 -4.59 7.91
N VAL A 135 30.41 -5.31 7.21
CA VAL A 135 29.21 -5.96 7.77
C VAL A 135 29.40 -7.47 7.71
N THR A 136 29.16 -8.15 8.83
CA THR A 136 29.34 -9.60 8.95
C THR A 136 28.09 -10.28 9.52
N ILE A 137 27.56 -11.27 8.81
CA ILE A 137 26.35 -12.02 9.19
C ILE A 137 26.56 -13.49 8.86
N GLY A 138 26.35 -14.40 9.82
CA GLY A 138 26.37 -15.84 9.55
C GLY A 138 27.68 -16.38 8.95
N GLY A 139 28.81 -15.69 9.18
CA GLY A 139 30.13 -16.05 8.62
C GLY A 139 30.44 -15.41 7.26
N GLU A 140 29.48 -14.78 6.60
CA GLU A 140 29.69 -13.96 5.40
C GLU A 140 30.06 -12.53 5.81
N SER A 141 30.94 -11.88 5.05
CA SER A 141 31.40 -10.51 5.30
C SER A 141 31.44 -9.68 4.02
N TRP A 142 31.04 -8.42 4.11
CA TRP A 142 31.04 -7.46 3.00
C TRP A 142 31.67 -6.14 3.44
N GLY A 143 32.44 -5.51 2.58
CA GLY A 143 33.14 -4.26 2.87
C GLY A 143 34.43 -4.45 3.67
N GLU A 144 35.05 -3.33 4.04
CA GLU A 144 36.33 -3.27 4.75
C GLU A 144 36.31 -2.12 5.77
N GLY A 145 37.02 -2.29 6.89
CA GLY A 145 37.14 -1.30 7.96
C GLY A 145 36.49 -1.73 9.27
N ALA A 146 35.84 -0.79 9.95
CA ALA A 146 35.16 -1.03 11.22
C ALA A 146 34.07 -2.09 11.05
N GLU A 147 34.04 -3.10 11.91
CA GLU A 147 33.17 -4.26 11.73
C GLU A 147 31.91 -4.15 12.57
N VAL A 148 30.76 -4.28 11.91
CA VAL A 148 29.49 -4.59 12.58
C VAL A 148 29.10 -6.04 12.31
N ALA A 149 28.85 -6.79 13.36
CA ALA A 149 28.45 -8.19 13.30
C ALA A 149 27.34 -8.48 14.30
N GLY A 150 26.51 -9.49 14.06
CA GLY A 150 25.42 -9.80 14.98
C GLY A 150 24.44 -10.82 14.43
N ASP A 151 23.28 -10.91 15.10
CA ASP A 151 22.18 -11.69 14.56
C ASP A 151 21.66 -11.09 13.24
N GLU A 152 21.17 -11.95 12.35
CA GLU A 152 20.75 -11.52 11.01
C GLU A 152 19.64 -10.47 11.07
N THR A 153 18.72 -10.59 12.02
CA THR A 153 17.58 -9.67 12.17
C THR A 153 18.04 -8.25 12.52
N ALA A 154 18.95 -8.13 13.49
CA ALA A 154 19.47 -6.85 13.97
C ALA A 154 20.40 -6.22 12.94
N VAL A 155 21.27 -7.00 12.30
CA VAL A 155 22.15 -6.46 11.25
C VAL A 155 21.32 -6.02 10.04
N ARG A 156 20.31 -6.81 9.61
CA ARG A 156 19.39 -6.37 8.56
C ARG A 156 18.62 -5.11 8.95
N GLY A 157 18.11 -5.04 10.18
CA GLY A 157 17.40 -3.86 10.67
C GLY A 157 18.26 -2.58 10.61
N LEU A 158 19.52 -2.70 11.03
CA LEU A 158 20.50 -1.62 10.93
C LEU A 158 20.79 -1.23 9.47
N VAL A 159 21.19 -2.21 8.65
CA VAL A 159 21.64 -1.99 7.26
C VAL A 159 20.51 -1.46 6.37
N CYS A 160 19.26 -1.89 6.61
CA CYS A 160 18.07 -1.35 5.96
C CYS A 160 17.68 0.04 6.46
N GLY A 161 18.34 0.62 7.47
CA GLY A 161 17.99 1.94 7.98
C GLY A 161 16.70 1.98 8.83
N VAL A 162 16.21 0.82 9.29
CA VAL A 162 14.92 0.70 9.98
C VAL A 162 15.04 0.59 11.50
N SER A 163 16.18 0.11 12.01
CA SER A 163 16.43 -0.09 13.45
C SER A 163 17.65 0.68 13.94
N ASP A 164 17.47 1.50 14.98
CA ASP A 164 18.57 2.19 15.63
C ASP A 164 19.57 1.16 16.22
N PRO A 165 20.89 1.32 16.01
CA PRO A 165 21.86 0.36 16.49
C PRO A 165 21.99 0.33 18.03
N GLY A 166 21.65 1.40 18.75
CA GLY A 166 21.88 1.55 20.18
C GLY A 166 21.27 0.43 21.03
N PRO A 167 19.94 0.20 20.96
CA PRO A 167 19.29 -0.88 21.71
C PRO A 167 19.88 -2.27 21.42
N ALA A 168 20.18 -2.56 20.15
CA ALA A 168 20.72 -3.86 19.74
C ALA A 168 22.19 -4.04 20.15
N LEU A 169 22.98 -2.96 20.23
CA LEU A 169 24.33 -2.98 20.80
C LEU A 169 24.28 -3.22 22.31
N LEU A 170 23.38 -2.55 23.03
CA LEU A 170 23.22 -2.71 24.48
C LEU A 170 22.69 -4.10 24.85
N GLY A 171 21.77 -4.65 24.06
CA GLY A 171 21.22 -5.99 24.26
C GLY A 171 22.09 -7.13 23.73
N GLY A 172 23.21 -6.82 23.06
CA GLY A 172 24.18 -7.80 22.56
C GLY A 172 23.80 -8.50 21.25
N GLN A 173 22.69 -8.11 20.62
CA GLN A 173 22.29 -8.54 19.28
C GLN A 173 23.25 -8.07 18.18
N LEU A 174 23.80 -6.86 18.37
CA LEU A 174 24.86 -6.29 17.54
C LEU A 174 26.16 -6.19 18.34
N ARG A 175 27.27 -6.36 17.62
CA ARG A 175 28.63 -6.12 18.07
C ARG A 175 29.26 -5.18 17.06
N PHE A 176 29.98 -4.19 17.56
CA PHE A 176 30.69 -3.24 16.72
C PHE A 176 32.14 -3.12 17.19
N ALA A 177 33.07 -3.21 16.24
CA ALA A 177 34.50 -3.08 16.45
C ALA A 177 35.06 -1.99 15.52
N GLY A 178 35.27 -0.79 16.06
CA GLY A 178 35.83 0.35 15.34
C GLY A 178 35.40 1.68 15.93
N ASP A 179 35.64 2.76 15.20
CA ASP A 179 35.23 4.10 15.61
C ASP A 179 33.71 4.28 15.46
N MET A 180 33.04 4.63 16.55
CA MET A 180 31.59 4.86 16.60
C MET A 180 31.13 5.97 15.64
N VAL A 181 32.02 6.89 15.25
CA VAL A 181 31.73 7.90 14.22
C VAL A 181 31.34 7.25 12.90
N VAL A 182 32.03 6.17 12.50
CA VAL A 182 31.75 5.44 11.25
C VAL A 182 30.36 4.82 11.29
N LEU A 183 30.02 4.12 12.38
CA LEU A 183 28.70 3.50 12.54
C LEU A 183 27.58 4.54 12.57
N ARG A 184 27.79 5.69 13.23
CA ARG A 184 26.81 6.79 13.25
C ARG A 184 26.60 7.42 11.88
N GLN A 185 27.67 7.61 11.11
CA GLN A 185 27.58 8.13 9.74
C GLN A 185 26.85 7.16 8.82
N ALA A 186 27.18 5.87 8.89
CA ALA A 186 26.49 4.82 8.15
C ALA A 186 25.00 4.76 8.52
N TRP A 187 24.68 4.79 9.82
CA TRP A 187 23.30 4.82 10.30
C TRP A 187 22.55 6.06 9.81
N LYS A 188 23.17 7.24 9.82
CA LYS A 188 22.57 8.47 9.31
C LYS A 188 22.24 8.36 7.81
N ALA A 189 23.14 7.79 7.02
CA ALA A 189 22.89 7.58 5.58
C ALA A 189 21.77 6.56 5.36
N TRP A 190 21.80 5.42 6.07
CA TRP A 190 20.81 4.38 5.91
C TRP A 190 19.41 4.77 6.39
N SER A 191 19.31 5.43 7.54
CA SER A 191 18.03 5.91 8.08
C SER A 191 17.45 7.08 7.28
N ALA A 192 18.30 7.85 6.59
CA ALA A 192 17.85 8.83 5.62
C ALA A 192 17.28 8.14 4.37
N GLU A 193 17.78 6.99 3.94
CA GLU A 193 17.25 6.24 2.81
C GLU A 193 16.91 4.79 3.17
N PRO A 194 15.85 4.55 3.95
CA PRO A 194 15.57 3.21 4.44
C PRO A 194 15.17 2.26 3.31
N GLU A 195 15.73 1.05 3.33
CA GLU A 195 15.35 -0.06 2.45
C GLU A 195 14.16 -0.79 3.07
N ILE A 196 12.95 -0.33 2.74
CA ILE A 196 11.71 -0.94 3.20
C ILE A 196 11.09 -1.74 2.07
N SER A 197 10.81 -3.02 2.35
CA SER A 197 10.02 -3.84 1.45
C SER A 197 8.54 -3.68 1.80
N PHE A 198 7.76 -3.15 0.87
CA PHE A 198 6.31 -3.07 1.01
C PHE A 198 5.64 -4.28 0.33
N PRO A 199 4.46 -4.73 0.77
CA PRO A 199 3.73 -5.79 0.09
C PRO A 199 3.45 -5.40 -1.37
N ASP A 200 3.48 -6.36 -2.30
CA ASP A 200 3.11 -6.12 -3.72
C ASP A 200 1.58 -6.06 -3.87
N THR A 201 1.02 -4.99 -3.32
CA THR A 201 -0.41 -4.66 -3.25
C THR A 201 -0.59 -3.20 -3.67
N PRO A 202 -1.78 -2.77 -4.11
CA PRO A 202 -2.05 -1.36 -4.37
C PRO A 202 -1.67 -0.43 -3.22
N GLY A 203 -2.06 -0.76 -1.97
CA GLY A 203 -1.72 0.05 -0.80
C GLY A 203 -0.24 -0.02 -0.44
N GLY A 204 0.40 -1.19 -0.58
CA GLY A 204 1.84 -1.33 -0.44
C GLY A 204 2.65 -0.48 -1.44
N LYS A 205 2.19 -0.39 -2.70
CA LYS A 205 2.77 0.52 -3.71
C LYS A 205 2.58 1.99 -3.32
N ALA A 206 1.42 2.34 -2.77
CA ALA A 206 1.18 3.70 -2.27
C ALA A 206 2.09 4.05 -1.07
N LEU A 207 2.31 3.12 -0.13
CA LEU A 207 3.26 3.28 0.97
C LEU A 207 4.68 3.53 0.46
N ALA A 208 5.10 2.81 -0.59
CA ALA A 208 6.43 2.95 -1.19
C ALA A 208 6.69 4.33 -1.80
N THR A 209 5.65 5.05 -2.23
CA THR A 209 5.78 6.37 -2.87
C THR A 209 5.49 7.54 -1.92
N LEU A 210 4.88 7.31 -0.74
CA LEU A 210 4.55 8.36 0.24
C LEU A 210 5.70 9.32 0.52
N ARG A 211 6.91 8.79 0.75
CA ARG A 211 8.08 9.59 1.06
C ARG A 211 8.42 10.61 -0.02
N ARG A 212 8.19 10.29 -1.30
CA ARG A 212 8.46 11.19 -2.43
C ARG A 212 7.43 12.32 -2.54
N ARG A 213 6.23 12.09 -2.01
CA ARG A 213 5.09 13.01 -2.08
C ARG A 213 4.96 13.91 -0.85
N TYR A 214 5.70 13.61 0.21
CA TYR A 214 5.76 14.45 1.39
C TYR A 214 6.47 15.78 1.09
N ARG A 215 5.85 16.90 1.49
CA ARG A 215 6.35 18.26 1.21
C ARG A 215 7.04 18.93 2.38
N GLY A 216 7.16 18.25 3.52
CA GLY A 216 7.79 18.84 4.71
C GLY A 216 6.82 19.67 5.54
N GLY A 217 7.37 20.30 6.58
CA GLY A 217 6.63 21.22 7.47
C GLY A 217 5.87 20.56 8.62
N ALA A 218 5.71 19.24 8.63
CA ALA A 218 5.09 18.50 9.73
C ALA A 218 6.14 17.91 10.68
N SER A 219 5.72 17.63 11.92
CA SER A 219 6.51 16.85 12.87
C SER A 219 5.59 15.96 13.71
N GLY A 220 6.09 14.78 14.07
CA GLY A 220 5.38 13.82 14.91
C GLY A 220 5.21 12.47 14.24
N THR A 221 4.39 11.61 14.83
CA THR A 221 4.24 10.22 14.41
C THR A 221 2.77 9.88 14.23
N LEU A 222 2.45 9.20 13.13
CA LEU A 222 1.12 8.67 12.83
C LEU A 222 1.20 7.16 12.61
N GLU A 223 0.26 6.41 13.17
CA GLU A 223 0.03 5.02 12.77
C GLU A 223 -0.98 4.96 11.63
N VAL A 224 -0.66 4.22 10.57
CA VAL A 224 -1.60 3.90 9.49
C VAL A 224 -1.76 2.38 9.44
N LYS A 225 -2.97 1.87 9.67
CA LYS A 225 -3.30 0.45 9.50
C LYS A 225 -3.90 0.23 8.10
N VAL A 226 -3.10 -0.32 7.19
CA VAL A 226 -3.55 -0.70 5.84
C VAL A 226 -3.95 -2.17 5.86
N ASP A 227 -5.23 -2.48 5.63
CA ASP A 227 -5.81 -3.83 5.82
C ASP A 227 -5.48 -4.42 7.20
N GLY A 228 -5.49 -3.55 8.22
CA GLY A 228 -5.22 -3.92 9.60
C GLY A 228 -3.75 -4.14 9.94
N VAL A 229 -2.82 -3.95 8.98
CA VAL A 229 -1.39 -4.02 9.24
C VAL A 229 -0.83 -2.64 9.54
N PRO A 230 -0.18 -2.47 10.70
CA PRO A 230 0.26 -1.16 11.17
C PRO A 230 1.56 -0.74 10.50
N TYR A 231 1.57 0.50 10.05
CA TYR A 231 2.73 1.23 9.57
C TYR A 231 2.89 2.50 10.38
N ARG A 232 4.11 2.74 10.84
CA ARG A 232 4.54 3.95 11.50
C ARG A 232 5.04 4.96 10.47
N LEU A 233 4.46 6.14 10.48
CA LEU A 233 4.87 7.30 9.69
C LEU A 233 5.48 8.33 10.64
N ASP A 234 6.79 8.56 10.52
CA ASP A 234 7.51 9.58 11.30
C ASP A 234 7.78 10.81 10.42
N PHE A 235 7.09 11.90 10.74
CA PHE A 235 7.19 13.19 10.08
C PHE A 235 8.29 14.04 10.72
N SER A 236 9.08 14.68 9.87
CA SER A 236 10.01 15.73 10.24
C SER A 236 9.94 16.87 9.22
N PRO A 237 10.43 18.09 9.53
CA PRO A 237 10.39 19.18 8.57
C PRO A 237 11.14 18.87 7.27
N GLY A 238 12.18 18.03 7.33
CA GLY A 238 13.03 17.68 6.20
C GLY A 238 12.72 16.33 5.53
N GLY A 239 11.72 15.59 6.00
CA GLY A 239 11.39 14.30 5.39
C GLY A 239 10.41 13.44 6.18
N LEU A 240 9.97 12.36 5.52
CA LEU A 240 9.08 11.34 6.07
C LEU A 240 9.79 9.98 6.09
N SER A 241 9.67 9.27 7.19
CA SER A 241 10.02 7.85 7.31
C SER A 241 8.75 7.02 7.40
N VAL A 242 8.69 5.90 6.67
CA VAL A 242 7.56 4.95 6.69
C VAL A 242 8.12 3.59 7.08
N ARG A 243 7.62 2.96 8.14
CA ARG A 243 8.14 1.66 8.63
C ARG A 243 6.98 0.74 9.03
N PRO A 244 7.10 -0.58 8.90
CA PRO A 244 6.17 -1.51 9.53
C PRO A 244 6.23 -1.37 11.06
N GLY A 245 5.09 -1.51 11.74
CA GLY A 245 5.01 -1.54 13.20
C GLY A 245 3.94 -0.63 13.79
N GLU A 246 3.58 -0.92 15.04
CA GLU A 246 2.60 -0.15 15.82
C GLU A 246 3.23 1.08 16.48
N VAL A 247 2.38 2.05 16.80
CA VAL A 247 2.74 3.25 17.58
C VAL A 247 1.92 3.23 18.87
N GLU A 248 2.60 3.08 20.00
CA GLU A 248 1.94 3.13 21.31
C GLU A 248 1.40 4.53 21.61
N GLY A 249 0.12 4.60 22.01
CA GLY A 249 -0.49 5.82 22.55
C GLY A 249 -0.73 6.97 21.56
N GLY A 250 -0.43 6.78 20.26
CA GLY A 250 -0.59 7.80 19.22
C GLY A 250 -1.94 7.77 18.49
N ALA A 251 -2.19 8.79 17.66
CA ALA A 251 -3.29 8.78 16.71
C ALA A 251 -3.06 7.70 15.63
N ALA A 252 -4.13 7.03 15.22
CA ALA A 252 -4.10 5.97 14.22
C ALA A 252 -5.21 6.13 13.18
N LEU A 253 -4.86 5.90 11.92
CA LEU A 253 -5.79 5.84 10.78
C LEU A 253 -5.89 4.40 10.29
N GLY A 254 -7.07 3.80 10.33
CA GLY A 254 -7.36 2.48 9.77
C GLY A 254 -8.10 2.59 8.44
N ILE A 255 -7.63 1.88 7.42
CA ILE A 255 -8.12 1.97 6.05
C ILE A 255 -7.85 0.66 5.29
N SER A 256 -8.68 0.30 4.32
CA SER A 256 -8.43 -0.87 3.46
C SER A 256 -7.26 -0.63 2.51
N ASP A 257 -6.64 -1.68 1.98
CA ASP A 257 -5.55 -1.56 0.99
C ASP A 257 -6.00 -0.82 -0.28
N ALA A 258 -7.17 -1.18 -0.80
CA ALA A 258 -7.75 -0.56 -1.99
C ALA A 258 -8.11 0.91 -1.75
N ASP A 259 -8.72 1.22 -0.60
CA ASP A 259 -9.09 2.59 -0.23
C ASP A 259 -7.84 3.45 0.07
N PHE A 260 -6.80 2.86 0.65
CA PHE A 260 -5.54 3.53 0.86
C PHE A 260 -4.87 3.87 -0.47
N ALA A 261 -4.84 2.93 -1.42
CA ALA A 261 -4.36 3.19 -2.76
C ALA A 261 -5.20 4.28 -3.46
N ALA A 262 -6.53 4.23 -3.34
CA ALA A 262 -7.44 5.21 -3.94
C ALA A 262 -7.27 6.60 -3.32
N LEU A 263 -7.12 6.70 -1.99
CA LEU A 263 -6.85 7.95 -1.27
C LEU A 263 -5.55 8.58 -1.75
N ASN A 264 -4.51 7.75 -1.84
CA ASN A 264 -3.20 8.20 -2.29
C ASN A 264 -3.19 8.56 -3.78
N ALA A 265 -4.03 7.95 -4.60
CA ALA A 265 -4.18 8.29 -6.02
C ALA A 265 -5.20 9.43 -6.28
N GLY A 266 -5.66 10.14 -5.23
CA GLY A 266 -6.65 11.22 -5.34
C GLY A 266 -8.06 10.76 -5.74
N LYS A 267 -8.31 9.45 -5.81
CA LYS A 267 -9.59 8.84 -6.22
C LYS A 267 -10.58 8.68 -5.07
N LEU A 268 -10.12 8.83 -3.82
CA LEU A 268 -10.96 8.75 -2.63
C LEU A 268 -10.89 10.06 -1.85
N ASN A 269 -12.04 10.68 -1.62
CA ASN A 269 -12.14 11.88 -0.80
C ASN A 269 -12.10 11.51 0.69
N LEU A 270 -11.16 12.09 1.43
CA LEU A 270 -10.93 11.79 2.84
C LEU A 270 -12.18 12.01 3.72
N VAL A 271 -12.91 13.10 3.51
CA VAL A 271 -14.11 13.44 4.30
C VAL A 271 -15.26 12.49 3.99
N ALA A 272 -15.49 12.18 2.71
CA ALA A 272 -16.51 11.22 2.30
C ALA A 272 -16.19 9.80 2.79
N ALA A 273 -14.92 9.40 2.73
CA ALA A 273 -14.48 8.09 3.20
C ALA A 273 -14.59 7.94 4.72
N LEU A 274 -14.33 9.01 5.48
CA LEU A 274 -14.54 9.06 6.93
C LEU A 274 -16.03 8.95 7.28
N LEU A 275 -16.89 9.75 6.64
CA LEU A 275 -18.34 9.73 6.88
C LEU A 275 -19.01 8.41 6.44
N GLY A 276 -18.47 7.78 5.40
CA GLY A 276 -18.92 6.48 4.89
C GLY A 276 -18.37 5.28 5.64
N GLY A 277 -17.49 5.48 6.64
CA GLY A 277 -16.89 4.40 7.43
C GLY A 277 -15.79 3.60 6.73
N ALA A 278 -15.34 4.02 5.54
CA ALA A 278 -14.21 3.42 4.83
C ALA A 278 -12.87 3.75 5.50
N ILE A 279 -12.82 4.84 6.28
CA ILE A 279 -11.69 5.22 7.11
C ILE A 279 -12.13 5.27 8.56
N THR A 280 -11.32 4.68 9.44
CA THR A 280 -11.49 4.75 10.89
C THR A 280 -10.35 5.55 11.48
N VAL A 281 -10.65 6.39 12.48
CA VAL A 281 -9.62 7.17 13.19
C VAL A 281 -9.73 6.90 14.68
N LYS A 282 -8.59 6.66 15.31
CA LYS A 282 -8.43 6.55 16.76
C LYS A 282 -7.51 7.68 17.22
N GLY A 283 -7.91 8.44 18.24
CA GLY A 283 -7.15 9.59 18.74
C GLY A 283 -7.60 10.93 18.16
N ASP A 284 -6.68 11.90 18.09
CA ASP A 284 -6.98 13.28 17.67
C ASP A 284 -7.12 13.42 16.14
N MET A 285 -8.34 13.70 15.68
CA MET A 285 -8.67 13.85 14.27
C MET A 285 -7.96 15.05 13.60
N SER A 286 -7.66 16.11 14.36
CA SER A 286 -6.94 17.27 13.83
C SER A 286 -5.50 16.93 13.45
N GLN A 287 -4.88 15.99 14.15
CA GLN A 287 -3.53 15.50 13.82
C GLN A 287 -3.55 14.67 12.53
N VAL A 288 -4.54 13.78 12.37
CA VAL A 288 -4.68 12.97 11.14
C VAL A 288 -4.91 13.86 9.93
N ALA A 289 -5.82 14.84 10.03
CA ALA A 289 -6.09 15.80 8.96
C ALA A 289 -4.84 16.63 8.60
N ALA A 290 -4.09 17.10 9.61
CA ALA A 290 -2.84 17.82 9.41
C ALA A 290 -1.83 16.96 8.63
N TYR A 291 -1.60 15.71 9.04
CA TYR A 291 -0.65 14.82 8.37
C TYR A 291 -1.03 14.51 6.91
N THR A 292 -2.33 14.34 6.60
CA THR A 292 -2.78 14.14 5.22
C THR A 292 -2.59 15.38 4.33
N ALA A 293 -2.58 16.59 4.90
CA ALA A 293 -2.41 17.85 4.16
C ALA A 293 -0.97 18.12 3.71
N HIS A 294 0.01 17.38 4.24
CA HIS A 294 1.43 17.52 3.91
C HIS A 294 1.90 16.59 2.78
N PHE A 295 0.98 15.82 2.20
CA PHE A 295 1.21 15.04 0.99
C PHE A 295 0.59 15.78 -0.19
N ASP A 296 1.32 15.88 -1.29
CA ASP A 296 0.66 16.19 -2.56
C ASP A 296 -0.33 15.05 -2.85
N ALA A 297 -1.61 15.37 -2.95
CA ALA A 297 -2.56 14.48 -3.57
C ALA A 297 -2.06 14.28 -5.01
N ASP A 298 -1.86 13.04 -5.44
CA ASP A 298 -1.80 12.77 -6.87
C ASP A 298 -3.22 13.03 -7.41
N VAL A 299 -3.53 14.29 -7.70
CA VAL A 299 -4.72 14.68 -8.45
C VAL A 299 -4.65 13.88 -9.75
N ASN A 300 -5.72 13.17 -10.12
CA ASN A 300 -5.77 12.52 -11.43
C ASN A 300 -5.29 13.55 -12.47
N PRO A 301 -4.20 13.33 -13.23
CA PRO A 301 -3.61 14.39 -14.04
C PRO A 301 -4.63 15.00 -15.01
N ALA A 302 -5.58 14.20 -15.51
CA ALA A 302 -6.70 14.70 -16.30
C ALA A 302 -7.65 15.62 -15.49
N GLN A 303 -7.96 15.26 -14.24
CA GLN A 303 -8.71 16.11 -13.31
C GLN A 303 -7.97 17.42 -13.02
N GLY A 304 -6.68 17.36 -12.68
CA GLY A 304 -5.87 18.56 -12.41
C GLY A 304 -5.77 19.48 -13.64
N LEU A 305 -5.69 18.89 -14.84
CA LEU A 305 -5.77 19.63 -16.10
C LEU A 305 -7.15 20.28 -16.29
N LEU A 306 -8.25 19.57 -16.02
CA LEU A 306 -9.60 20.12 -16.14
C LEU A 306 -9.85 21.25 -15.14
N GLU A 307 -9.47 21.05 -13.88
CA GLU A 307 -9.67 22.03 -12.81
C GLU A 307 -8.77 23.27 -12.95
N SER A 308 -7.59 23.14 -13.55
CA SER A 308 -6.69 24.28 -13.86
C SER A 308 -7.06 25.04 -15.14
N MET A 309 -8.10 24.67 -15.88
CA MET A 309 -8.50 25.39 -17.09
C MET A 309 -8.80 26.88 -16.87
N PRO A 310 -9.49 27.33 -15.79
CA PRO A 310 -9.73 28.76 -15.56
C PRO A 310 -8.44 29.58 -15.48
N GLU A 311 -7.40 29.05 -14.83
CA GLU A 311 -6.11 29.71 -14.67
C GLU A 311 -5.32 29.80 -15.98
N ARG A 312 -5.51 28.80 -16.86
CA ARG A 312 -4.85 28.72 -18.17
C ARG A 312 -5.63 29.43 -19.27
N PHE A 313 -6.83 29.90 -18.99
CA PHE A 313 -7.67 30.58 -19.95
C PHE A 313 -7.05 31.91 -20.39
N ASN A 314 -7.01 32.14 -21.69
CA ASN A 314 -6.52 33.37 -22.29
C ASN A 314 -7.68 34.10 -22.96
N ALA A 315 -8.26 35.07 -22.24
CA ALA A 315 -9.41 35.86 -22.70
C ALA A 315 -9.14 36.61 -24.02
N GLU A 316 -7.90 37.10 -24.24
CA GLU A 316 -7.54 37.78 -25.49
C GLU A 316 -7.58 36.81 -26.69
N LYS A 317 -7.07 35.59 -26.52
CA LYS A 317 -7.14 34.55 -27.56
C LYS A 317 -8.54 33.99 -27.76
N ALA A 318 -9.34 33.98 -26.69
CA ALA A 318 -10.72 33.53 -26.74
C ALA A 318 -11.61 34.51 -27.53
N GLY A 319 -11.31 35.81 -27.50
CA GLY A 319 -12.07 36.82 -28.22
C GLY A 319 -13.53 36.88 -27.76
N ASP A 320 -14.46 36.74 -28.69
CA ASP A 320 -15.91 36.73 -28.46
C ASP A 320 -16.49 35.31 -28.23
N LEU A 321 -15.63 34.32 -28.00
CA LEU A 321 -16.05 32.94 -27.77
C LEU A 321 -16.98 32.81 -26.55
N GLU A 322 -18.18 32.30 -26.78
CA GLU A 322 -19.09 31.78 -25.74
C GLU A 322 -19.39 30.31 -26.03
N ALA A 323 -19.25 29.44 -25.03
CA ALA A 323 -19.43 28.01 -25.21
C ALA A 323 -19.72 27.27 -23.88
N VAL A 324 -20.51 26.20 -23.95
CA VAL A 324 -20.65 25.17 -22.93
C VAL A 324 -20.04 23.87 -23.47
N VAL A 325 -18.87 23.51 -22.97
CA VAL A 325 -18.09 22.37 -23.46
C VAL A 325 -18.13 21.24 -22.43
N GLY A 326 -18.57 20.07 -22.85
CA GLY A 326 -18.51 18.86 -22.04
C GLY A 326 -17.19 18.11 -22.22
N TYR A 327 -16.69 17.52 -21.15
CA TYR A 327 -15.57 16.58 -21.17
C TYR A 327 -16.02 15.30 -20.45
N GLN A 328 -16.05 14.18 -21.17
CA GLN A 328 -16.23 12.84 -20.62
C GLN A 328 -14.89 12.11 -20.73
N ILE A 329 -14.14 12.10 -19.63
CA ILE A 329 -12.81 11.49 -19.56
C ILE A 329 -12.90 10.23 -18.71
N ASP A 330 -12.87 9.06 -19.36
CA ASP A 330 -13.27 7.79 -18.73
C ASP A 330 -14.65 7.92 -18.04
N ASP A 331 -14.69 7.73 -16.72
CA ASP A 331 -15.87 7.87 -15.87
C ASP A 331 -16.09 9.30 -15.34
N MET A 332 -15.15 10.21 -15.58
CA MET A 332 -15.23 11.61 -15.15
C MET A 332 -16.00 12.48 -16.13
N GLY A 333 -17.01 13.19 -15.62
CA GLY A 333 -17.77 14.17 -16.39
C GLY A 333 -17.50 15.59 -15.89
N TYR A 334 -17.08 16.48 -16.79
CA TYR A 334 -16.84 17.91 -16.52
C TYR A 334 -17.57 18.78 -17.54
N THR A 335 -17.90 20.00 -17.12
CA THR A 335 -18.40 21.05 -18.01
C THR A 335 -17.56 22.30 -17.85
N VAL A 336 -17.07 22.82 -18.97
CA VAL A 336 -16.37 24.10 -19.07
C VAL A 336 -17.33 25.12 -19.67
N LEU A 337 -17.58 26.20 -18.96
CA LEU A 337 -18.37 27.33 -19.43
C LEU A 337 -17.44 28.50 -19.76
N ILE A 338 -17.48 28.96 -21.00
CA ILE A 338 -16.82 30.18 -21.43
C ILE A 338 -17.91 31.20 -21.74
N ARG A 339 -17.89 32.35 -21.07
CA ARG A 339 -18.85 33.44 -21.31
C ARG A 339 -18.24 34.77 -20.88
N HIS A 340 -18.47 35.81 -21.69
CA HIS A 340 -18.02 37.19 -21.38
C HIS A 340 -16.53 37.30 -20.99
N GLY A 341 -15.66 36.55 -21.68
CA GLY A 341 -14.22 36.56 -21.38
C GLY A 341 -13.83 35.88 -20.06
N ALA A 342 -14.72 35.10 -19.45
CA ALA A 342 -14.44 34.27 -18.28
C ALA A 342 -14.57 32.78 -18.61
N CYS A 343 -13.78 31.95 -17.92
CA CYS A 343 -13.84 30.50 -17.99
C CYS A 343 -14.16 29.93 -16.60
N MET A 344 -15.15 29.05 -16.53
CA MET A 344 -15.56 28.33 -15.33
C MET A 344 -15.55 26.84 -15.59
N VAL A 345 -15.24 26.04 -14.58
CA VAL A 345 -15.25 24.58 -14.66
C VAL A 345 -16.16 24.01 -13.58
N PHE A 346 -17.01 23.08 -13.98
CA PHE A 346 -17.90 22.34 -13.12
C PHE A 346 -17.51 20.86 -13.14
N PRO A 347 -17.28 20.20 -11.98
CA PRO A 347 -16.90 18.78 -11.88
C PRO A 347 -18.11 17.85 -12.06
N ARG A 348 -18.97 18.16 -13.03
CA ARG A 348 -20.14 17.39 -13.46
C ARG A 348 -20.38 17.65 -14.94
N LEU A 349 -20.76 16.62 -15.69
CA LEU A 349 -21.20 16.79 -17.08
C LEU A 349 -22.65 17.30 -17.11
N LEU A 350 -22.81 18.60 -17.34
CA LEU A 350 -24.10 19.27 -17.50
C LEU A 350 -24.57 19.16 -18.96
N LYS A 351 -25.88 19.07 -19.17
CA LYS A 351 -26.49 19.06 -20.51
C LYS A 351 -27.53 20.19 -20.63
N PRO A 352 -27.72 20.78 -21.82
CA PRO A 352 -26.99 20.51 -23.07
C PRO A 352 -25.55 21.08 -23.06
N CYS A 353 -24.66 20.46 -23.84
CA CYS A 353 -23.35 21.02 -24.20
C CYS A 353 -23.37 21.37 -25.69
N ASP A 354 -22.66 22.43 -26.09
CA ASP A 354 -22.48 22.78 -27.51
C ASP A 354 -21.57 21.78 -28.22
N THR A 355 -20.61 21.23 -27.48
CA THR A 355 -19.76 20.13 -27.90
C THR A 355 -19.29 19.31 -26.70
N LEU A 356 -19.06 18.01 -26.90
CA LEU A 356 -18.59 17.07 -25.89
C LEU A 356 -17.36 16.32 -26.41
N LEU A 357 -16.24 16.46 -25.70
CA LEU A 357 -15.04 15.64 -25.92
C LEU A 357 -15.14 14.36 -25.09
N LYS A 358 -14.93 13.20 -25.72
CA LYS A 358 -14.77 11.91 -25.04
C LYS A 358 -13.38 11.35 -25.27
N ALA A 359 -12.70 10.92 -24.22
CA ALA A 359 -11.37 10.31 -24.31
C ALA A 359 -11.08 9.46 -23.06
N LYS A 360 -10.00 8.66 -23.12
CA LYS A 360 -9.39 8.09 -21.91
C LYS A 360 -8.53 9.12 -21.20
N ALA A 361 -8.33 8.98 -19.89
CA ALA A 361 -7.52 9.91 -19.10
C ALA A 361 -6.10 10.07 -19.66
N ASP A 362 -5.42 8.97 -19.99
CA ASP A 362 -4.05 9.01 -20.53
C ASP A 362 -3.97 9.74 -21.88
N ASP A 363 -4.93 9.49 -22.78
CA ASP A 363 -4.98 10.16 -24.09
C ASP A 363 -5.30 11.66 -23.96
N PHE A 364 -6.18 12.02 -23.02
CA PHE A 364 -6.49 13.42 -22.72
C PHE A 364 -5.30 14.16 -22.12
N VAL A 365 -4.57 13.53 -21.18
CA VAL A 365 -3.35 14.08 -20.58
C VAL A 365 -2.30 14.28 -21.66
N ALA A 366 -2.02 13.26 -22.46
CA ALA A 366 -1.03 13.32 -23.52
C ALA A 366 -1.37 14.38 -24.58
N MET A 367 -2.64 14.54 -24.93
CA MET A 367 -3.07 15.62 -25.84
C MET A 367 -2.85 17.00 -25.18
N SER A 368 -3.23 17.15 -23.92
CA SER A 368 -3.20 18.42 -23.20
C SER A 368 -1.78 18.91 -22.92
N THR A 369 -0.83 17.99 -22.69
CA THR A 369 0.60 18.29 -22.52
C THR A 369 1.34 18.39 -23.86
N GLY A 370 0.72 17.95 -24.95
CA GLY A 370 1.26 18.05 -26.31
C GLY A 370 2.15 16.87 -26.72
N THR A 371 2.16 15.77 -25.96
CA THR A 371 2.84 14.53 -26.32
C THR A 371 2.04 13.65 -27.29
N LEU A 372 0.73 13.90 -27.42
CA LEU A 372 -0.15 13.30 -28.42
C LEU A 372 -0.72 14.37 -29.36
N ASN A 373 -0.63 14.13 -30.67
CA ASN A 373 -1.23 15.02 -31.66
C ASN A 373 -2.75 14.87 -31.67
N ALA A 374 -3.48 15.98 -31.48
CA ALA A 374 -4.94 15.98 -31.39
C ALA A 374 -5.65 15.53 -32.67
N GLN A 375 -5.10 15.84 -33.85
CA GLN A 375 -5.69 15.41 -35.13
C GLN A 375 -5.53 13.90 -35.34
N GLU A 376 -4.34 13.37 -35.04
CA GLU A 376 -4.08 11.93 -35.09
C GLU A 376 -4.96 11.17 -34.08
N ALA A 377 -5.06 11.67 -32.85
CA ALA A 377 -5.89 11.06 -31.82
C ALA A 377 -7.38 11.02 -32.20
N PHE A 378 -7.88 12.06 -32.87
CA PHE A 378 -9.23 12.08 -33.43
C PHE A 378 -9.41 11.08 -34.57
N MET A 379 -8.50 11.04 -35.54
CA MET A 379 -8.56 10.12 -36.69
C MET A 379 -8.48 8.64 -36.29
N THR A 380 -7.73 8.34 -35.22
CA THR A 380 -7.60 6.99 -34.66
C THR A 380 -8.74 6.59 -33.72
N GLY A 381 -9.65 7.51 -33.41
CA GLY A 381 -10.78 7.27 -32.49
C GLY A 381 -10.43 7.27 -31.00
N LYS A 382 -9.18 7.61 -30.64
CA LYS A 382 -8.76 7.81 -29.23
C LYS A 382 -9.45 9.01 -28.59
N ILE A 383 -9.80 10.00 -29.41
CA ILE A 383 -10.59 11.16 -29.01
C ILE A 383 -11.82 11.20 -29.91
N GLN A 384 -12.98 11.33 -29.30
CA GLN A 384 -14.25 11.50 -30.00
C GLN A 384 -14.81 12.87 -29.65
N ILE A 385 -15.36 13.56 -30.64
CA ILE A 385 -16.03 14.84 -30.45
C ILE A 385 -17.48 14.66 -30.90
N GLU A 386 -18.42 14.89 -29.99
CA GLU A 386 -19.83 15.04 -30.30
C GLU A 386 -20.16 16.54 -30.38
N GLY A 387 -20.98 16.95 -31.35
CA GLY A 387 -21.26 18.37 -31.63
C GLY A 387 -20.25 18.97 -32.62
N ASP A 388 -19.89 20.24 -32.44
CA ASP A 388 -19.05 21.01 -33.38
C ASP A 388 -17.52 20.84 -33.12
N PRO A 389 -16.76 20.16 -34.02
CA PRO A 389 -15.31 20.00 -33.86
C PRO A 389 -14.51 21.30 -34.07
N LEU A 390 -15.02 22.25 -34.85
CA LEU A 390 -14.38 23.56 -35.05
C LEU A 390 -14.49 24.40 -33.77
N LEU A 391 -15.61 24.30 -33.06
CA LEU A 391 -15.78 24.90 -31.74
C LEU A 391 -14.75 24.34 -30.75
N MET A 392 -14.58 23.01 -30.69
CA MET A 392 -13.58 22.37 -29.84
C MET A 392 -12.15 22.87 -30.16
N GLN A 393 -11.83 23.07 -31.44
CA GLN A 393 -10.53 23.61 -31.85
C GLN A 393 -10.32 25.07 -31.39
N LYS A 394 -11.37 25.91 -31.47
CA LYS A 394 -11.32 27.30 -30.96
C LYS A 394 -11.16 27.33 -29.44
N VAL A 395 -11.90 26.48 -28.73
CA VAL A 395 -11.80 26.31 -27.27
C VAL A 395 -10.36 25.93 -26.90
N ALA A 396 -9.79 24.89 -27.51
CA ALA A 396 -8.42 24.45 -27.22
C ALA A 396 -7.36 25.56 -27.44
N LYS A 397 -7.51 26.39 -28.47
CA LYS A 397 -6.61 27.53 -28.74
C LYS A 397 -6.73 28.68 -27.71
N SER A 398 -7.82 28.71 -26.96
CA SER A 398 -8.09 29.71 -25.93
C SER A 398 -7.38 29.41 -24.60
N PHE A 399 -6.72 28.26 -24.47
CA PHE A 399 -5.96 27.89 -23.28
C PHE A 399 -4.45 27.88 -23.54
N ARG A 400 -3.69 28.29 -22.53
CA ARG A 400 -2.25 28.06 -22.47
C ARG A 400 -1.98 26.58 -22.21
N ARG A 401 -0.88 26.05 -22.76
CA ARG A 401 -0.42 24.71 -22.42
C ARG A 401 -0.05 24.65 -20.93
N PRO A 402 -0.28 23.51 -20.25
CA PRO A 402 0.27 23.29 -18.90
C PRO A 402 1.80 23.35 -18.96
N GLU A 403 2.44 23.93 -17.95
CA GLU A 403 3.88 23.82 -17.77
C GLU A 403 4.24 22.37 -17.40
N ALA A 404 5.42 21.91 -17.86
CA ALA A 404 5.87 20.52 -17.77
C ALA A 404 6.39 20.16 -16.37
#